data_AF-E2NLQ8-F1
#
_entry.id   AF-E2NLQ8-F1
#
_cell.length_a   1.000
_cell.length_b   1.000
_cell.length_c   1.000
_cell.angle_alpha   90.00
_cell.angle_beta   90.00
_cell.angle_gamma   90.00
#
_symmetry.space_group_name_H-M   'P 1'
#
loop_
_entity.id
_entity.type
_entity.pdbx_description
1 polymer ?
#
loop_
_entity_poly.entity_id
_entity_poly.type
_entity_poly.pdbx_seq_one_letter_code
_entity_poly.pdbx_strand_id
1 'polypeptide(L)' 'AIEALPAKISVIRKIEVGLNMNPGETWSIALYSEFDTLDDVKFYATHPEHVAAGKLIADVKENRACVDYEI' A
#
# COMPACT_ATOMS: atom_id res chain seq x y z
N ALA A 1 -8.91 -1.33 -5.32
CA ALA A 1 -7.83 -2.03 -6.06
C ALA A 1 -6.87 -2.70 -5.09
N ILE A 2 -6.21 -1.94 -4.21
CA ILE A 2 -5.29 -2.48 -3.18
C ILE A 2 -5.98 -3.48 -2.24
N GLU A 3 -7.20 -3.21 -1.77
CA GLU A 3 -7.93 -4.09 -0.85
C GLU A 3 -8.36 -5.44 -1.47
N ALA A 4 -8.28 -5.59 -2.80
CA ALA A 4 -8.53 -6.86 -3.48
C ALA A 4 -7.27 -7.74 -3.57
N LEU A 5 -6.09 -7.18 -3.29
CA LEU A 5 -4.81 -7.88 -3.41
C LEU A 5 -4.62 -9.08 -2.45
N PRO A 6 -5.23 -9.16 -1.26
CA PRO A 6 -5.12 -10.35 -0.41
C PRO A 6 -5.59 -11.64 -1.09
N ALA A 7 -6.52 -11.56 -2.05
CA ALA A 7 -6.97 -12.71 -2.83
C ALA A 7 -5.94 -13.20 -3.88
N LYS A 8 -4.88 -12.42 -4.14
CA LYS A 8 -3.87 -12.68 -5.17
C LYS A 8 -2.45 -12.78 -4.63
N ILE A 9 -2.17 -12.10 -3.51
CA ILE A 9 -0.84 -12.01 -2.90
C ILE A 9 -0.95 -12.58 -1.49
N SER A 10 -0.60 -13.86 -1.35
CA SER A 10 -0.80 -14.63 -0.11
C SER A 10 0.05 -14.19 1.09
N VAL A 11 1.08 -13.36 0.85
CA VAL A 11 1.97 -12.85 1.90
C VAL A 11 1.38 -11.64 2.65
N ILE A 12 0.30 -11.04 2.14
CA ILE A 12 -0.39 -9.94 2.83
C ILE A 12 -1.12 -10.50 4.05
N ARG A 13 -0.77 -10.05 5.26
CA ARG A 13 -1.49 -10.42 6.50
C ARG A 13 -2.65 -9.48 6.79
N LYS A 14 -2.44 -8.19 6.51
CA LYS A 14 -3.47 -7.16 6.57
C LYS A 14 -3.16 -6.09 5.55
N ILE A 15 -4.20 -5.48 4.98
CA ILE A 15 -4.05 -4.29 4.15
C ILE A 15 -5.33 -3.46 4.19
N GLU A 16 -5.20 -2.15 4.29
CA GLU A 16 -6.31 -1.19 4.26
C GLU A 16 -5.86 0.13 3.63
N VAL A 17 -6.81 0.81 2.99
CA VAL A 17 -6.60 2.15 2.43
C VAL A 17 -7.44 3.16 3.20
N GLY A 18 -6.76 4.09 3.86
CA GLY A 18 -7.39 5.23 4.51
C GLY A 18 -7.42 6.43 3.58
N LEU A 19 -8.56 7.14 3.55
CA LEU A 19 -8.66 8.46 2.92
C LEU A 19 -8.58 9.51 4.01
N ASN A 20 -7.77 10.54 3.78
CA ASN A 20 -7.63 11.62 4.75
C ASN A 20 -8.98 12.33 4.97
N MET A 21 -9.32 12.55 6.24
CA MET A 21 -10.50 13.29 6.67
C MET A 21 -10.16 14.58 7.42
N ASN A 22 -8.87 14.80 7.74
CA ASN A 22 -8.42 16.00 8.44
C ASN A 22 -8.08 17.10 7.42
N PRO A 23 -8.85 18.20 7.37
CA PRO A 23 -8.61 19.28 6.40
C PRO A 23 -7.30 20.05 6.64
N GLY A 24 -6.66 19.89 7.80
CA GLY A 24 -5.35 20.47 8.08
C GLY A 24 -4.17 19.67 7.52
N GLU A 25 -4.40 18.42 7.10
CA GLU A 25 -3.35 17.56 6.54
C GLU A 25 -3.30 17.65 5.01
N THR A 26 -2.09 17.52 4.47
CA THR A 26 -1.86 17.61 3.01
C THR A 26 -1.80 16.26 2.32
N TRP A 27 -1.60 15.17 3.07
CA TRP A 27 -1.65 13.81 2.53
C TRP A 27 -3.10 13.41 2.26
N SER A 28 -3.34 12.76 1.12
CA SER A 28 -4.69 12.35 0.70
C SER A 28 -5.02 10.89 1.05
N ILE A 29 -4.02 10.02 1.01
CA ILE A 29 -4.19 8.57 1.09
C ILE A 29 -3.16 8.00 2.07
N ALA A 30 -3.60 7.12 2.95
CA ALA A 30 -2.76 6.28 3.79
C ALA A 30 -2.92 4.81 3.36
N LEU A 31 -1.82 4.08 3.24
CA LEU A 31 -1.84 2.63 3.07
C LEU A 31 -1.22 2.02 4.31
N TYR A 32 -2.00 1.22 5.02
CA TYR A 32 -1.53 0.42 6.15
C TYR A 32 -1.54 -1.05 5.75
N SER A 33 -0.47 -1.76 6.08
CA SER A 33 -0.31 -3.16 5.71
C SER A 33 0.62 -3.89 6.67
N GLU A 34 0.35 -5.16 6.90
CA GLU A 34 1.13 -6.05 7.76
C GLU A 34 1.65 -7.25 6.95
N PHE A 35 2.89 -7.65 7.24
CA PHE A 35 3.63 -8.74 6.60
C PHE A 35 4.51 -9.45 7.63
N ASP A 36 4.89 -10.71 7.36
CA ASP A 36 5.74 -11.46 8.29
C ASP A 36 7.20 -11.02 8.22
N THR A 37 7.68 -10.61 7.04
CA THR A 37 9.08 -10.24 6.81
C THR A 37 9.23 -9.09 5.81
N LEU A 38 10.39 -8.42 5.82
CA LEU A 38 10.71 -7.41 4.80
C LEU A 38 10.86 -8.01 3.39
N ASP A 39 11.15 -9.31 3.27
CA ASP A 39 11.19 -9.97 1.96
C ASP A 39 9.78 -10.19 1.40
N ASP A 40 8.79 -10.45 2.26
CA ASP A 40 7.38 -10.45 1.87
C ASP A 40 6.91 -9.07 1.40
N VAL A 41 7.37 -8.00 2.07
CA VAL A 41 7.11 -6.61 1.64
C VAL A 41 7.67 -6.36 0.23
N LYS A 42 8.91 -6.79 -0.04
CA LYS A 42 9.53 -6.66 -1.38
C LYS A 42 8.78 -7.48 -2.43
N PHE A 43 8.37 -8.70 -2.09
CA PHE A 43 7.59 -9.56 -2.97
C PHE A 43 6.25 -8.88 -3.33
N TYR A 44 5.51 -8.42 -2.33
CA TYR A 44 4.28 -7.64 -2.53
C TYR A 44 4.52 -6.40 -3.41
N ALA A 45 5.56 -5.61 -3.11
CA ALA A 45 5.83 -4.35 -3.81
C ALA A 45 6.08 -4.53 -5.31
N THR A 46 6.73 -5.63 -5.68
CA THR A 46 7.08 -5.96 -7.08
C THR A 46 6.05 -6.85 -7.78
N HIS A 47 5.05 -7.35 -7.05
CA HIS A 47 4.03 -8.24 -7.62
C HIS A 47 3.23 -7.53 -8.74
N PRO A 48 2.97 -8.18 -9.89
CA PRO A 48 2.28 -7.55 -11.03
C PRO A 48 0.94 -6.89 -10.68
N GLU A 49 0.13 -7.54 -9.83
CA GLU A 49 -1.15 -7.00 -9.37
C GLU A 49 -0.99 -5.73 -8.52
N HIS A 50 0.04 -5.66 -7.67
CA HIS A 50 0.33 -4.45 -6.89
C HIS A 50 0.83 -3.32 -7.79
N VAL A 51 1.73 -3.63 -8.73
CA VAL A 51 2.21 -2.66 -9.73
C VAL A 51 1.04 -2.11 -10.56
N ALA A 52 0.10 -2.96 -10.97
CA ALA A 52 -1.11 -2.54 -11.67
C ALA A 52 -1.98 -1.61 -10.80
N ALA A 53 -2.17 -1.93 -9.52
CA ALA A 53 -2.91 -1.07 -8.60
C ALA A 53 -2.22 0.30 -8.41
N GLY A 54 -0.89 0.33 -8.27
CA GLY A 54 -0.12 1.57 -8.14
C GLY A 54 -0.17 2.46 -9.38
N LYS A 55 -0.32 1.87 -10.58
CA LYS A 55 -0.48 2.63 -11.83
C LYS A 55 -1.76 3.46 -11.87
N LEU A 56 -2.82 3.06 -11.16
CA LEU A 56 -4.10 3.79 -11.15
C LEU A 56 -3.98 5.21 -10.59
N ILE A 57 -2.99 5.45 -9.74
CA ILE A 57 -2.73 6.76 -9.13
C ILE A 57 -1.44 7.40 -9.65
N ALA A 58 -0.74 6.76 -10.59
CA ALA A 58 0.59 7.20 -11.00
C ALA A 58 0.60 8.62 -11.59
N ASP A 59 -0.43 8.97 -12.36
CA ASP A 59 -0.55 10.28 -13.02
C ASP A 59 -0.92 11.42 -12.06
N VAL A 60 -1.47 11.09 -10.89
CA VAL A 60 -1.91 12.05 -9.86
C VAL A 60 -1.05 12.01 -8.60
N LYS A 61 -0.02 11.16 -8.58
CA LYS A 61 0.88 10.99 -7.44
C LYS A 61 1.95 12.08 -7.46
N GLU A 62 1.84 13.03 -6.53
CA GLU A 62 2.86 14.05 -6.32
C GLU A 62 4.02 13.52 -5.44
N ASN A 63 3.70 12.93 -4.29
CA ASN A 63 4.66 12.49 -3.29
C ASN A 63 4.36 11.07 -2.78
N ARG A 64 5.40 10.39 -2.26
CA ARG A 64 5.27 9.10 -1.56
C ARG A 64 6.24 9.05 -0.39
N ALA A 65 5.71 8.76 0.79
CA ALA A 65 6.48 8.42 2.00
C ALA A 65 6.16 6.98 2.42
N CYS A 66 7.12 6.30 3.04
CA CYS A 66 6.99 4.91 3.45
C CYS A 66 7.88 4.69 4.68
N VAL A 67 7.37 4.00 5.69
CA VAL A 67 8.12 3.59 6.87
C VAL A 67 7.71 2.17 7.20
N ASP A 68 8.68 1.28 7.27
CA ASP A 68 8.50 -0.11 7.71
C ASP A 68 9.07 -0.23 9.14
N TYR A 69 8.34 -0.90 10.03
CA TYR A 69 8.72 -1.07 11.43
C TYR A 69 8.24 -2.43 11.95
N GLU A 70 8.87 -2.93 13.01
CA GLU A 70 8.49 -4.18 13.68
C GLU A 70 7.41 -3.92 14.75
N ILE A 71 6.49 -4.88 14.92
CA ILE A 71 5.40 -4.86 15.92
C ILE A 71 5.49 -6.11 16.81
#